data_AF-A0A1C6AWP6-F1
#
_entry.id   AF-A0A1C6AWP6-F1
#
_cell.length_a   1.000
_cell.length_b   1.000
_cell.length_c   1.000
_cell.angle_alpha   90.00
_cell.angle_beta   90.00
_cell.angle_gamma   90.00
#
_symmetry.space_group_name_H-M   'P 1'
#
loop_
_entity.id
_entity.type
_entity.pdbx_description
1 polymer ?
#
loop_
_entity_poly.entity_id
_entity_poly.type
_entity_poly.pdbx_seq_one_letter_code
_entity_poly.pdbx_strand_id
1 'polypeptide(L)'
;MVFTLGSFVLVTVAVAFVSWLKTKGTDETSKDGYFLGGRSLSGLVIFGSLMMTNLSAEQLVGRNGQGYAAGMTAMGWETMCPIALTLMALFFIPKYFKLGISTIPEFLEAALTAQPASLYRSFSLSLIL
;
A
#
# COMPACT_ATOMS: atom_id res chain seq x y z
N MET A 1 -1.79 11.19 -31.47
CA MET A 1 -0.57 11.62 -30.75
C MET A 1 -0.72 12.96 -30.03
N VAL A 2 -1.14 14.03 -30.71
CA VAL A 2 -1.33 15.35 -30.06
C VAL A 2 -2.35 15.31 -28.91
N PHE A 3 -3.46 14.57 -29.06
CA PHE A 3 -4.44 14.38 -27.99
C PHE A 3 -3.87 13.66 -26.76
N THR A 4 -3.03 12.64 -26.97
CA THR A 4 -2.38 11.85 -25.89
C THR A 4 -1.35 12.67 -25.12
N LEU A 5 -0.53 13.45 -25.84
CA LEU A 5 0.44 14.34 -25.22
C LEU A 5 -0.25 15.50 -24.50
N GLY A 6 -1.32 16.05 -25.09
CA GLY A 6 -2.12 17.10 -24.48
C GLY A 6 -2.81 16.64 -23.18
N SER A 7 -3.42 15.45 -23.16
CA SER A 7 -4.05 14.93 -21.95
C SER A 7 -3.04 14.58 -20.86
N PHE A 8 -1.87 14.03 -21.22
CA PHE A 8 -0.79 13.75 -20.28
C PHE A 8 -0.31 15.03 -19.59
N VAL A 9 0.06 16.06 -20.37
CA VAL A 9 0.53 17.33 -19.82
C VAL A 9 -0.55 18.01 -18.97
N LEU A 10 -1.81 17.98 -19.41
CA LEU A 10 -2.92 18.56 -18.65
C LEU A 10 -3.10 17.88 -17.29
N VAL A 11 -3.09 16.54 -17.25
CA VAL A 11 -3.22 15.79 -15.99
C VAL A 11 -2.01 16.03 -15.09
N THR A 12 -0.79 16.02 -15.64
CA THR A 12 0.43 16.29 -14.86
C THR A 12 0.41 17.70 -14.25
N VAL A 13 0.03 18.72 -15.03
CA VAL A 13 -0.05 20.10 -14.54
C VAL A 13 -1.18 20.25 -13.52
N ALA A 14 -2.33 19.61 -13.74
CA ALA A 14 -3.42 19.60 -12.77
C ALA A 14 -3.02 18.96 -11.44
N VAL A 15 -2.34 17.81 -11.48
CA VAL A 15 -1.81 17.14 -10.28
C VAL A 15 -0.74 18.01 -9.59
N ALA A 16 0.18 18.61 -10.35
CA ALA A 16 1.19 19.51 -9.80
C ALA A 16 0.57 20.74 -9.14
N PHE A 17 -0.47 21.32 -9.75
CA PHE A 17 -1.18 22.48 -9.21
C PHE A 17 -2.00 22.12 -7.96
N VAL A 18 -2.68 20.97 -7.94
CA VAL A 18 -3.41 20.47 -6.77
C VAL A 18 -2.46 20.12 -5.63
N SER A 19 -1.33 19.48 -5.91
CA SER A 19 -0.28 19.22 -4.93
C SER A 19 0.29 20.54 -4.38
N TRP A 20 0.59 21.51 -5.25
CA TRP A 20 1.09 22.82 -4.80
C TRP A 20 0.09 23.58 -3.92
N LEU A 21 -1.21 23.52 -4.24
CA LEU A 21 -2.26 24.10 -3.40
C LEU A 21 -2.40 23.38 -2.06
N LYS A 22 -2.24 22.06 -2.01
CA LYS A 22 -2.30 21.27 -0.77
C LYS A 22 -1.04 21.32 0.09
N THR A 23 0.12 21.56 -0.52
CA THR A 23 1.44 21.64 0.16
C THR A 23 1.75 23.05 0.66
N LYS A 24 0.94 24.06 0.33
CA LYS A 24 1.21 25.47 0.66
C LYS A 24 1.07 25.85 2.15
N GLY A 25 0.87 24.88 3.05
CA GLY A 25 0.65 25.13 4.48
C GLY A 25 0.98 23.96 5.43
N THR A 26 1.78 22.98 5.01
CA THR A 26 2.26 21.91 5.92
C THR A 26 3.68 22.20 6.39
N ASP A 27 3.86 22.27 7.71
CA ASP A 27 5.16 22.43 8.39
C ASP A 27 5.93 21.10 8.37
N GLU A 28 6.92 20.99 7.48
CA GLU A 28 7.79 19.82 7.29
C GLU A 28 9.06 19.88 8.18
N THR A 29 8.93 20.26 9.46
CA THR A 29 10.11 20.45 10.35
C THR A 29 10.33 19.30 11.36
N SER A 30 9.37 18.39 11.57
CA SER A 30 9.51 17.30 12.55
C SER A 30 9.42 15.92 11.92
N LYS A 31 10.32 15.01 12.35
CA LYS A 31 10.44 13.62 11.87
C LYS A 31 9.14 12.80 12.02
N ASP A 32 8.28 13.18 12.95
CA ASP A 32 6.93 12.61 13.13
C ASP A 32 5.95 12.98 12.01
N GLY A 33 6.10 14.17 11.41
CA GLY A 33 5.28 14.61 10.27
C GLY A 33 5.60 13.84 8.99
N TYR A 34 6.89 13.54 8.79
CA TYR A 34 7.39 12.81 7.62
C TYR A 34 7.09 11.30 7.67
N PHE A 35 7.10 10.68 8.86
CA PHE A 35 6.85 9.24 9.02
C PHE A 35 5.40 8.87 9.33
N LEU A 36 4.58 9.76 9.90
CA LEU A 36 3.17 9.48 10.23
C LEU A 36 2.16 10.41 9.51
N GLY A 37 2.61 11.26 8.58
CA GLY A 37 1.73 12.19 7.86
C GLY A 37 0.91 13.08 8.80
N GLY A 38 1.43 13.39 9.98
CA GLY A 38 0.78 14.22 11.00
C GLY A 38 -0.61 13.72 11.46
N ARG A 39 -0.93 12.42 11.34
CA ARG A 39 -2.31 11.90 11.52
C ARG A 39 -3.35 12.55 10.59
N SER A 40 -2.91 13.26 9.55
CA SER A 40 -3.74 14.05 8.64
C SER A 40 -4.07 13.32 7.34
N LEU A 41 -3.45 12.16 7.08
CA LEU A 41 -3.84 11.31 5.97
C LEU A 41 -5.23 10.73 6.22
N SER A 42 -6.21 11.24 5.49
CA SER A 42 -7.55 10.68 5.44
C SER A 42 -7.49 9.19 5.10
N GLY A 43 -8.27 8.37 5.79
CA GLY A 43 -8.34 6.92 5.54
C GLY A 43 -8.64 6.57 4.08
N LEU A 44 -9.30 7.47 3.34
CA LEU A 44 -9.55 7.33 1.91
C LEU A 44 -8.25 7.37 1.08
N VAL A 45 -7.28 8.21 1.45
CA VAL A 45 -5.97 8.30 0.78
C VAL A 45 -5.13 7.05 1.08
N ILE A 46 -5.17 6.56 2.31
CA ILE A 46 -4.48 5.32 2.71
C ILE A 46 -5.06 4.14 1.92
N PHE A 47 -6.39 4.01 1.88
CA PHE A 47 -7.07 2.99 1.09
C PHE A 47 -6.72 3.09 -0.40
N GLY A 48 -6.74 4.30 -0.97
CA GLY A 48 -6.38 4.53 -2.37
C GLY A 48 -4.95 4.10 -2.70
N SER A 49 -3.99 4.41 -1.82
CA SER A 49 -2.60 3.99 -1.96
C SER A 49 -2.43 2.46 -1.89
N LEU A 50 -3.13 1.81 -0.95
CA LEU A 50 -3.12 0.35 -0.81
C LEU A 50 -3.74 -0.35 -2.03
N MET A 51 -4.85 0.17 -2.57
CA MET A 51 -5.46 -0.34 -3.80
C MET A 51 -4.54 -0.17 -5.01
N MET A 52 -3.88 0.98 -5.15
CA MET A 52 -2.92 1.20 -6.24
C MET A 52 -1.72 0.26 -6.17
N THR A 53 -1.23 -0.04 -4.97
CA THR A 53 -0.14 -1.01 -4.77
C THR A 53 -0.57 -2.43 -5.14
N ASN A 54 -1.86 -2.77 -4.98
CA ASN A 54 -2.37 -4.08 -5.32
C ASN A 54 -2.54 -4.27 -6.84
N LEU A 55 -2.87 -3.20 -7.58
CA LEU A 55 -3.06 -3.22 -9.03
C LEU A 55 -1.74 -3.40 -9.79
N SER A 56 -1.41 -4.65 -10.10
CA SER A 56 -0.26 -5.04 -10.92
C SER A 56 -0.66 -5.58 -12.30
N ALA A 57 0.30 -5.68 -13.22
CA ALA A 57 0.12 -6.34 -14.52
C ALA A 57 -0.36 -7.80 -14.37
N GLU A 58 -0.01 -8.46 -13.27
CA GLU A 58 -0.50 -9.78 -12.90
C GLU A 58 -2.03 -9.81 -12.71
N GLN A 59 -2.58 -8.79 -12.04
CA GLN A 59 -4.03 -8.68 -11.88
C GLN A 59 -4.70 -8.27 -13.19
N LEU A 60 -4.09 -7.37 -13.96
CA LEU A 60 -4.68 -6.90 -15.21
C LEU A 60 -4.71 -7.97 -16.30
N VAL A 61 -3.65 -8.76 -16.47
CA VAL A 61 -3.57 -9.78 -17.54
C VAL A 61 -3.85 -11.18 -16.99
N GLY A 62 -3.28 -11.53 -15.84
CA GLY A 62 -3.40 -12.85 -15.24
C GLY A 62 -4.81 -13.15 -14.73
N ARG A 63 -5.46 -12.23 -14.01
CA ARG A 63 -6.85 -12.46 -13.55
C ARG A 63 -7.88 -12.43 -14.67
N ASN A 64 -7.69 -11.59 -15.69
CA ASN A 64 -8.55 -11.62 -16.88
C ASN A 64 -8.38 -12.94 -17.66
N GLY A 65 -7.16 -13.48 -17.74
CA GLY A 65 -6.91 -14.81 -18.31
C GLY A 65 -7.56 -15.94 -17.51
N GLN A 66 -7.52 -15.88 -16.17
CA GLN A 66 -8.22 -16.83 -15.30
C GLN A 66 -9.74 -16.71 -15.41
N GLY A 67 -10.27 -15.49 -15.58
CA GLY A 67 -11.70 -15.27 -15.85
C GLY A 67 -12.14 -15.86 -17.19
N TYR A 68 -11.28 -15.85 -18.21
CA TYR A 68 -11.56 -16.50 -19.50
C TYR A 68 -11.54 -18.03 -19.40
N ALA A 69 -10.58 -18.60 -18.66
CA ALA A 69 -10.42 -20.06 -18.55
C ALA A 69 -11.38 -20.72 -17.55
N ALA A 70 -11.60 -20.09 -16.39
CA ALA A 70 -12.38 -20.64 -15.27
C ALA A 70 -13.71 -19.90 -15.05
N GLY A 71 -14.05 -18.90 -15.89
CA GLY A 71 -15.30 -18.16 -15.79
C GLY A 71 -15.45 -17.42 -14.46
N MET A 72 -16.68 -17.41 -13.95
CA MET A 72 -17.05 -16.71 -12.71
C MET A 72 -16.43 -17.33 -11.44
N THR A 73 -15.96 -18.57 -11.53
CA THR A 73 -15.32 -19.28 -10.39
C THR A 73 -14.03 -18.59 -9.92
N ALA A 74 -13.32 -17.91 -10.82
CA ALA A 74 -12.12 -17.13 -10.48
C ALA A 74 -12.42 -15.94 -9.56
N MET A 75 -13.65 -15.41 -9.57
CA MET A 75 -14.06 -14.29 -8.71
C MET A 75 -14.20 -14.68 -7.23
N GLY A 76 -14.33 -15.98 -6.94
CA GLY A 76 -14.47 -16.45 -5.56
C GLY A 76 -13.27 -16.07 -4.69
N TRP A 77 -12.06 -16.10 -5.26
CA TRP A 77 -10.84 -15.73 -4.55
C TRP A 77 -10.82 -14.23 -4.21
N GLU A 78 -11.12 -13.39 -5.19
CA GLU A 78 -11.14 -11.92 -5.02
C GLU A 78 -12.22 -11.47 -4.03
N THR A 79 -13.32 -12.20 -3.91
CA THR A 79 -14.41 -11.87 -2.98
C THR A 79 -14.05 -12.19 -1.53
N MET A 80 -13.23 -13.22 -1.28
CA MET A 80 -12.83 -13.61 0.08
C MET A 80 -11.67 -12.78 0.64
N CYS A 81 -10.76 -12.31 -0.22
CA CYS A 81 -9.64 -11.45 0.17
C CYS A 81 -10.03 -10.21 1.01
N PRO A 82 -10.99 -9.35 0.61
CA PRO A 82 -11.34 -8.16 1.38
C PRO A 82 -11.96 -8.50 2.75
N ILE A 83 -12.68 -9.62 2.84
CA ILE A 83 -13.26 -10.10 4.11
C ILE A 83 -12.14 -10.50 5.08
N ALA A 84 -11.20 -11.33 4.60
CA ALA A 84 -10.05 -11.76 5.39
C ALA A 84 -9.16 -10.58 5.80
N LEU A 85 -8.90 -9.64 4.89
CA LEU A 85 -8.11 -8.43 5.16
C LEU A 85 -8.79 -7.52 6.19
N THR A 86 -10.12 -7.37 6.13
CA THR A 86 -10.87 -6.58 7.11
C THR A 86 -10.75 -7.17 8.51
N LEU A 87 -10.93 -8.49 8.64
CA LEU A 87 -10.76 -9.19 9.92
C LEU A 87 -9.33 -9.03 10.44
N MET A 88 -8.32 -9.28 9.59
CA MET A 88 -6.92 -9.09 9.96
C MET A 88 -6.63 -7.66 10.41
N ALA A 89 -7.11 -6.66 9.68
CA ALA A 89 -6.94 -5.25 10.01
C ALA A 89 -7.50 -4.93 11.41
N LEU A 90 -8.69 -5.42 11.76
CA LEU A 90 -9.28 -5.19 13.08
C LEU A 90 -8.44 -5.75 14.24
N PHE A 91 -7.79 -6.90 14.05
CA PHE A 91 -6.95 -7.50 15.09
C PHE A 91 -5.54 -6.92 15.15
N PHE A 92 -4.93 -6.64 13.99
CA PHE A 92 -3.53 -6.24 13.91
C PHE A 92 -3.34 -4.73 14.06
N ILE A 93 -4.20 -3.88 13.49
CA ILE A 93 -4.10 -2.41 13.61
C ILE A 93 -3.96 -1.95 15.08
N PRO A 94 -4.78 -2.38 16.05
CA PRO A 94 -4.64 -1.93 17.44
C PRO A 94 -3.35 -2.42 18.10
N LYS A 95 -2.78 -3.55 17.65
CA LYS A 95 -1.51 -4.07 18.16
C LYS A 95 -0.32 -3.32 17.56
N TYR A 96 -0.36 -3.00 16.27
CA TYR A 96 0.67 -2.21 15.58
C TYR A 96 0.79 -0.80 16.16
N PHE A 97 -0.34 -0.10 16.38
CA PHE A 97 -0.29 1.26 16.96
C PHE A 97 0.17 1.29 18.42
N LYS A 98 -0.03 0.22 19.20
CA LYS A 98 0.44 0.14 20.60
C LYS A 98 1.94 -0.10 20.72
N LEU A 99 2.53 -0.81 19.75
CA LEU A 99 3.96 -1.14 19.76
C LEU A 99 4.83 -0.03 19.15
N GLY A 100 4.24 0.94 18.44
CA GLY A 100 4.98 2.04 17.81
C GLY A 100 5.98 1.58 16.73
N ILE A 101 5.77 0.37 16.22
CA ILE A 101 6.66 -0.29 15.27
C ILE A 101 6.36 0.19 13.86
N SER A 102 7.41 0.49 13.10
CA SER A 102 7.32 1.10 11.77
C SER A 102 7.51 0.10 10.63
N THR A 103 8.11 -1.06 10.92
CA THR A 103 8.43 -2.07 9.90
C THR A 103 7.94 -3.47 10.28
N ILE A 104 7.65 -4.30 9.27
CA ILE A 104 7.23 -5.69 9.46
C ILE A 104 8.30 -6.52 10.22
N PRO A 105 9.62 -6.38 9.94
CA PRO A 105 10.65 -7.10 10.68
C PRO A 105 10.67 -6.76 12.18
N GLU A 106 10.56 -5.47 12.54
CA GLU A 106 10.46 -5.03 13.95
C GLU A 106 9.26 -5.67 14.66
N PHE A 107 8.13 -5.85 13.95
CA PHE A 107 6.94 -6.50 14.51
C PHE A 107 7.18 -7.99 14.79
N LEU A 108 7.92 -8.67 13.91
CA LEU A 108 8.30 -10.06 14.10
C LEU A 108 9.31 -10.22 15.24
N GLU A 109 10.28 -9.31 15.38
CA GLU A 109 11.25 -9.30 16.48
C GLU A 109 10.58 -9.08 17.84
N ALA A 110 9.58 -8.19 17.92
CA ALA A 110 8.82 -7.96 19.15
C ALA A 110 7.91 -9.15 19.52
N ALA A 111 7.48 -9.94 18.53
CA ALA A 111 6.64 -11.12 18.75
C ALA A 111 7.44 -12.41 19.02
N LEU A 112 8.67 -12.51 18.52
CA LEU A 112 9.54 -13.68 18.60
C LEU A 112 10.81 -13.33 19.40
N THR A 113 10.79 -13.53 20.72
CA THR A 113 11.90 -13.21 21.65
C THR A 113 13.23 -13.96 21.39
N ALA A 114 13.39 -14.76 20.32
CA ALA A 114 14.58 -15.62 20.17
C ALA A 114 14.91 -16.12 18.74
N GLN A 115 15.10 -15.25 17.73
CA GLN A 115 15.76 -15.68 16.48
C GLN A 115 16.52 -14.54 15.77
N PRO A 116 17.72 -14.78 15.20
CA PRO A 116 18.57 -13.72 14.68
C PRO A 116 17.96 -13.05 13.46
N ALA A 117 17.68 -11.75 13.60
CA ALA A 117 17.15 -10.83 12.60
C ALA A 117 17.85 -10.86 11.22
N SER A 118 19.10 -11.35 11.17
CA SER A 118 19.88 -11.47 9.93
C SER A 118 19.34 -12.51 8.95
N LEU A 119 18.67 -13.57 9.43
CA LEU A 119 18.15 -14.64 8.56
C LEU A 119 16.91 -14.17 7.79
N TYR A 120 15.99 -13.46 8.46
CA TYR A 120 14.79 -12.92 7.82
C TYR A 120 15.11 -11.79 6.84
N ARG A 121 16.08 -10.93 7.17
CA ARG A 121 16.56 -9.89 6.25
C ARG A 121 17.14 -10.49 4.97
N SER A 122 17.88 -11.60 5.10
CA SER A 122 18.48 -12.30 3.95
C SER A 122 17.43 -13.05 3.12
N PHE A 123 16.43 -13.66 3.75
CA PHE A 123 15.33 -14.36 3.06
C PHE A 123 14.38 -13.40 2.33
N SER A 124 14.08 -12.23 2.92
CA SER A 124 13.29 -11.19 2.25
C SER A 124 14.04 -10.59 1.05
N LEU A 125 15.36 -10.45 1.13
CA LEU A 125 16.19 -9.99 0.00
C LEU A 125 16.29 -11.04 -1.11
N SER A 126 16.28 -12.34 -0.79
CA SER A 126 16.30 -13.41 -1.81
C SER A 126 14.94 -13.70 -2.44
N LEU A 127 13.84 -13.25 -1.85
CA LEU A 127 12.48 -13.41 -2.40
C LEU A 127 12.07 -12.24 -3.30
N ILE A 128 12.76 -11.10 -3.17
CA ILE A 128 12.55 -9.89 -3.98
C ILE A 128 13.47 -9.89 -5.23
N LEU A 129 14.55 -10.67 -5.23
CA LEU A 129 15.44 -10.94 -6.39
C LEU A 129 14.99 -12.19 -7.14
#